data_AF-A0A971BIZ6-F1
#
_entry.id   AF-A0A971BIZ6-F1
#
_cell.length_a   1.000
_cell.length_b   1.000
_cell.length_c   1.000
_cell.angle_alpha   90.00
_cell.angle_beta   90.00
_cell.angle_gamma   90.00
#
_symmetry.space_group_name_H-M   'P 1'
#
loop_
_entity.id
_entity.type
_entity.pdbx_description
1 polymer ?
#
loop_
_entity_poly.entity_id
_entity_poly.type
_entity_poly.pdbx_seq_one_letter_code
_entity_poly.pdbx_strand_id
1 'polypeptide(L)'
;VMNKSTSKLNAVKQLADLWNIPVSLVAAFGDDYNDIEMLSGCGTGVAMANAIAEVKEAANAVTGTNNDDGVAAYIMSQILNDR
;
A
#
# COMPACT_ATOMS: atom_id res chain seq x y z
N VAL A 1 -11.39 -11.75 -13.93
CA VAL A 1 -12.53 -10.88 -14.30
C VAL A 1 -13.30 -10.56 -13.04
N MET A 2 -13.45 -9.28 -12.71
CA MET A 2 -14.15 -8.79 -11.51
C MET A 2 -15.20 -7.75 -11.93
N ASN A 3 -16.12 -7.37 -11.03
CA ASN A 3 -16.99 -6.22 -11.27
C ASN A 3 -16.13 -4.96 -11.45
N LYS A 4 -16.51 -4.06 -12.37
CA LYS A 4 -15.78 -2.81 -12.67
C LYS A 4 -15.60 -1.90 -11.45
N SER A 5 -16.47 -1.97 -10.46
CA SER A 5 -16.34 -1.20 -9.21
C SER A 5 -15.45 -1.88 -8.16
N THR A 6 -14.99 -3.12 -8.40
CA THR A 6 -14.18 -3.87 -7.45
C THR A 6 -12.70 -3.60 -7.67
N SER A 7 -12.09 -2.92 -6.70
CA SER A 7 -10.63 -2.79 -6.59
C SER A 7 -10.21 -2.78 -5.12
N LYS A 8 -8.93 -3.09 -4.85
CA LYS A 8 -8.37 -3.02 -3.49
C LYS A 8 -8.53 -1.60 -2.92
N LEU A 9 -8.30 -0.57 -3.73
CA LEU A 9 -8.50 0.83 -3.32
C LEU A 9 -9.94 1.12 -2.89
N ASN A 10 -10.93 0.66 -3.65
CA ASN A 10 -12.34 0.90 -3.31
C ASN A 10 -12.75 0.20 -2.00
N ALA A 11 -12.18 -0.97 -1.71
CA ALA A 11 -12.37 -1.64 -0.43
C ALA A 11 -11.72 -0.86 0.73
N VAL A 12 -10.49 -0.36 0.54
CA VAL A 12 -9.81 0.49 1.54
C VAL A 12 -10.62 1.77 1.81
N LYS A 13 -11.10 2.46 0.77
CA LYS A 13 -11.96 3.65 0.90
C LYS A 13 -13.19 3.37 1.75
N GLN A 14 -13.90 2.28 1.47
CA GLN A 14 -15.09 1.89 2.23
C GLN A 14 -14.77 1.62 3.71
N LEU A 15 -13.66 0.93 4.01
CA LEU A 15 -13.24 0.68 5.41
C LEU A 15 -12.83 1.97 6.11
N ALA A 16 -12.08 2.83 5.42
CA ALA A 16 -11.63 4.12 5.94
C ALA A 16 -12.83 5.02 6.28
N ASP A 17 -13.83 5.09 5.40
CA ASP A 17 -15.07 5.82 5.62
C ASP A 17 -15.85 5.27 6.83
N LEU A 18 -15.96 3.94 6.97
CA LEU A 18 -16.62 3.29 8.12
C LEU A 18 -15.95 3.62 9.46
N TRP A 19 -14.64 3.83 9.46
CA TRP A 19 -13.87 4.15 10.66
C TRP A 19 -13.66 5.66 10.87
N ASN A 20 -14.20 6.51 9.99
CA ASN A 20 -13.93 7.95 9.97
C ASN A 20 -12.43 8.28 9.91
N ILE A 21 -11.67 7.50 9.15
CA ILE A 21 -10.24 7.71 8.92
C ILE A 21 -10.06 8.22 7.49
N PRO A 22 -9.43 9.38 7.27
CA PRO A 22 -9.06 9.81 5.92
C PRO A 22 -8.12 8.81 5.25
N VAL A 23 -8.36 8.48 3.98
CA VAL A 23 -7.48 7.58 3.20
C VAL A 23 -6.05 8.12 3.08
N SER A 24 -5.86 9.44 3.22
CA SER A 24 -4.55 10.07 3.31
C SER A 24 -3.75 9.72 4.57
N LEU A 25 -4.36 9.08 5.57
CA LEU A 25 -3.69 8.53 6.76
C LEU A 25 -3.46 7.02 6.68
N VAL A 26 -3.77 6.39 5.54
CA VAL A 26 -3.60 4.95 5.34
C VAL A 26 -2.27 4.69 4.65
N ALA A 27 -1.48 3.78 5.24
CA ALA A 27 -0.35 3.15 4.59
C ALA A 27 -0.78 1.81 3.96
N ALA A 28 -0.42 1.58 2.70
CA ALA A 28 -0.73 0.38 1.94
C ALA A 28 0.54 -0.25 1.38
N PHE A 29 0.60 -1.59 1.37
CA PHE A 29 1.73 -2.38 0.89
C PHE A 29 1.27 -3.31 -0.22
N GLY A 30 2.08 -3.50 -1.26
CA GLY A 30 1.71 -4.32 -2.41
C GLY A 30 2.88 -4.67 -3.33
N ASP A 31 2.65 -5.60 -4.23
CA ASP A 31 3.70 -6.16 -5.09
C ASP A 31 3.26 -6.52 -6.52
N ASP A 32 1.96 -6.53 -6.81
CA ASP A 32 1.42 -6.96 -8.11
C ASP A 32 0.46 -5.90 -8.72
N TYR A 33 0.07 -6.08 -9.98
CA TYR A 33 -0.73 -5.13 -10.75
C TYR A 33 -2.02 -4.69 -10.05
N ASN A 34 -2.66 -5.58 -9.28
CA ASN A 34 -3.90 -5.25 -8.58
C ASN A 34 -3.71 -4.35 -7.35
N ASP A 35 -2.45 -4.06 -6.96
CA ASP A 35 -2.09 -3.12 -5.90
C ASP A 35 -1.90 -1.69 -6.41
N ILE A 36 -1.63 -1.49 -7.70
CA ILE A 36 -1.26 -0.18 -8.27
C ILE A 36 -2.23 0.94 -7.88
N GLU A 37 -3.53 0.72 -8.05
CA GLU A 37 -4.55 1.72 -7.66
C GLU A 37 -4.55 1.98 -6.15
N MET A 38 -4.34 0.94 -5.33
CA MET A 38 -4.31 1.07 -3.88
C MET A 38 -3.07 1.85 -3.42
N LEU A 39 -1.89 1.55 -3.98
CA LEU A 39 -0.64 2.21 -3.61
C LEU A 39 -0.64 3.69 -4.01
N SER A 40 -1.14 4.01 -5.20
CA SER A 40 -1.24 5.40 -5.67
C SER A 40 -2.40 6.18 -5.01
N GLY A 41 -3.41 5.50 -4.51
CA GLY A 41 -4.62 6.11 -3.94
C GLY A 41 -4.63 6.26 -2.42
N CYS A 42 -3.76 5.58 -1.69
CA CYS A 42 -3.60 5.74 -0.24
C CYS A 42 -2.60 6.86 0.09
N GLY A 43 -2.63 7.36 1.33
CA GLY A 43 -1.70 8.40 1.78
C GLY A 43 -0.23 7.99 1.69
N THR A 44 0.08 6.71 1.90
CA THR A 44 1.42 6.16 1.70
C THR A 44 1.32 4.79 1.04
N GLY A 45 1.65 4.70 -0.24
CA GLY A 45 1.84 3.44 -0.95
C GLY A 45 3.29 2.98 -0.88
N VAL A 46 3.50 1.72 -0.49
CA VAL A 46 4.82 1.09 -0.39
C VAL A 46 4.85 -0.17 -1.26
N ALA A 47 5.72 -0.20 -2.26
CA ALA A 47 5.95 -1.39 -3.05
C ALA A 47 6.99 -2.31 -2.38
N MET A 48 6.81 -3.62 -2.48
CA MET A 48 7.82 -4.59 -2.05
C MET A 48 9.01 -4.61 -3.03
N ALA A 49 10.22 -4.93 -2.58
CA ALA A 49 11.38 -5.03 -3.49
C ALA A 49 11.22 -6.15 -4.54
N ASN A 50 10.43 -7.19 -4.23
CA ASN A 50 10.08 -8.26 -5.17
C ASN A 50 8.93 -7.89 -6.13
N ALA A 51 8.39 -6.67 -6.06
CA ALA A 51 7.35 -6.20 -6.95
C ALA A 51 7.86 -5.99 -8.39
N ILE A 52 6.93 -6.04 -9.34
CA ILE A 52 7.16 -5.64 -10.73
C ILE A 52 7.46 -4.13 -10.84
N ALA A 53 8.05 -3.71 -11.96
CA ALA A 53 8.53 -2.33 -12.13
C ALA A 53 7.39 -1.31 -12.02
N GLU A 54 6.26 -1.59 -12.67
CA GLU A 54 5.08 -0.74 -12.72
C GLU A 54 4.49 -0.48 -11.33
N VAL A 55 4.59 -1.46 -10.42
CA VAL A 55 4.12 -1.32 -9.04
C VAL A 55 5.05 -0.43 -8.22
N LYS A 56 6.37 -0.55 -8.43
CA LYS A 56 7.37 0.32 -7.77
C LYS A 56 7.24 1.76 -8.24
N GLU A 57 6.96 1.98 -9.52
CA GLU A 57 6.74 3.32 -10.09
C GLU A 57 5.46 3.99 -9.54
N ALA A 58 4.44 3.21 -9.21
CA ALA A 58 3.18 3.72 -8.66
C ALA A 58 3.24 4.03 -7.15
N ALA A 59 4.25 3.55 -6.44
CA ALA A 59 4.38 3.67 -5.00
C ALA A 59 5.18 4.92 -4.57
N ASN A 60 4.94 5.41 -3.36
CA ASN A 60 5.73 6.50 -2.77
C ASN A 60 7.11 6.03 -2.28
N ALA A 61 7.21 4.76 -1.90
CA ALA A 61 8.44 4.15 -1.42
C ALA A 61 8.54 2.67 -1.85
N VAL A 62 9.76 2.14 -1.82
CA VAL A 62 10.03 0.71 -1.99
C VAL A 62 10.67 0.19 -0.70
N THR A 63 10.14 -0.89 -0.14
CA THR A 63 10.74 -1.59 1.00
C THR A 63 11.47 -2.87 0.57
N GLY A 64 12.03 -3.63 1.52
CA GLY A 64 12.67 -4.92 1.29
C GLY A 64 11.74 -5.97 0.66
N THR A 65 12.28 -7.16 0.40
CA THR A 65 11.47 -8.25 -0.15
C THR A 65 10.55 -8.85 0.91
N ASN A 66 9.55 -9.60 0.49
CA ASN A 66 8.73 -10.41 1.39
C ASN A 66 9.55 -11.47 2.15
N ASN A 67 10.66 -11.96 1.60
CA ASN A 67 11.56 -12.91 2.26
C ASN A 67 12.44 -12.28 3.34
N ASP A 68 12.55 -10.94 3.34
CA ASP A 68 13.38 -10.16 4.27
C ASP A 68 12.52 -9.32 5.24
N ASP A 69 11.26 -9.73 5.46
CA ASP A 69 10.30 -9.02 6.31
C ASP A 69 10.12 -7.53 5.94
N GLY A 70 10.15 -7.21 4.64
CA GLY A 70 10.15 -5.82 4.15
C GLY A 70 9.01 -4.94 4.70
N VAL A 71 7.82 -5.51 4.89
CA VAL A 71 6.70 -4.78 5.53
C VAL A 71 7.06 -4.38 6.96
N ALA A 72 7.55 -5.33 7.77
CA ALA A 72 7.91 -5.07 9.15
C ALA A 72 9.07 -4.07 9.25
N ALA A 73 10.10 -4.21 8.42
CA ALA A 73 11.23 -3.28 8.37
C ALA A 73 10.79 -1.84 8.07
N TYR A 74 9.85 -1.66 7.13
CA TYR A 74 9.30 -0.34 6.82
C TYR A 74 8.50 0.22 7.99
N ILE A 75 7.57 -0.56 8.57
CA ILE A 75 6.76 -0.12 9.70
C ILE A 75 7.65 0.30 10.87
N MET A 76 8.65 -0.52 11.21
CA MET A 76 9.57 -0.21 12.30
C MET A 76 10.33 1.09 12.03
N SER A 77 10.88 1.25 10.84
CA SER A 77 11.76 2.39 10.53
C SER A 77 11.05 3.71 10.21
N GLN A 78 9.85 3.66 9.61
CA GLN A 78 9.17 4.85 9.07
C GLN A 78 7.85 5.19 9.78
N ILE A 79 7.24 4.25 10.51
CA ILE A 79 5.92 4.46 11.13
C ILE A 79 6.04 4.48 12.66
N LEU A 80 6.77 3.52 13.24
CA LEU A 80 6.86 3.36 14.70
C LEU A 80 8.04 4.07 15.34
N ASN A 81 9.07 4.42 14.57
CA ASN A 81 10.27 5.10 15.08
C ASN A 81 10.09 6.61 15.29
N ASP A 82 8.93 7.19 14.94
CA ASP A 82 8.56 8.57 15.29
C ASP A 82 8.05 8.67 16.74
N ARG A 83 8.93 8.38 17.71
CA ARG A 83 8.73 8.70 19.14
C ARG A 83 9.76 9.70 19.64
#